data_AF-A0A5K3FI38-F1
#
_entry.id   AF-A0A5K3FI38-F1
#
_cell.length_a   1.000
_cell.length_b   1.000
_cell.length_c   1.000
_cell.angle_alpha   90.00
_cell.angle_beta   90.00
_cell.angle_gamma   90.00
#
_symmetry.space_group_name_H-M   'P 1'
#
loop_
_entity.id
_entity.type
_entity.pdbx_description
1 polymer ?
#
loop_
_entity_poly.entity_id
_entity_poly.type
_entity_poly.pdbx_seq_one_letter_code
_entity_poly.pdbx_strand_id
1 'polypeptide(L)'
;MKFERFSEAIAVLSHAADIFCRDAPRSMHVLFKCMKCQLFTRDYPGALNTILKMQTLIQDACETHGYEIELFLDDLHRIEVFRVLLVLTVLPPKSEELVGDGQLSLLAYTDDAKESAKTSVIDYMDRDLVLLLRSLVMSYQLEDVNGFELTATLLQPYVDYAQRKVLCDILTNLIHPPDDTL
;
A
#
# COMPACT_ATOMS: atom_id res chain seq x y z
N MET A 1 10.13 -10.42 23.55
CA MET A 1 8.89 -10.50 24.35
C MET A 1 7.66 -9.78 23.79
N LYS A 2 7.66 -8.49 23.40
CA LYS A 2 6.46 -7.88 22.74
C LYS A 2 6.30 -8.31 21.27
N PHE A 3 7.40 -8.54 20.55
CA PHE A 3 7.40 -8.92 19.13
C PHE A 3 6.95 -10.37 18.86
N GLU A 4 7.30 -11.33 19.72
CA GLU A 4 6.87 -12.73 19.58
C GLU A 4 5.34 -12.86 19.58
N ARG A 5 4.67 -12.05 20.41
CA ARG A 5 3.20 -11.99 20.45
C ARG A 5 2.59 -11.42 19.17
N PHE A 6 3.31 -10.59 18.42
CA PHE A 6 2.84 -10.08 17.13
C PHE A 6 2.96 -11.13 16.05
N SER A 7 4.05 -11.90 16.00
CA SER A 7 4.22 -13.01 15.06
C SER A 7 3.14 -14.08 15.25
N GLU A 8 2.85 -14.46 16.51
CA GLU A 8 1.74 -15.36 16.82
C GLU A 8 0.38 -14.77 16.42
N ALA A 9 0.16 -13.48 16.69
CA ALA A 9 -1.07 -12.80 16.30
C ALA A 9 -1.26 -12.75 14.78
N ILE A 10 -0.20 -12.54 13.99
CA ILE A 10 -0.24 -12.55 12.52
C ILE A 10 -0.77 -13.89 12.01
N ALA A 11 -0.25 -15.01 12.52
CA ALA A 11 -0.70 -16.34 12.14
C ALA A 11 -2.18 -16.56 12.45
N VAL A 12 -2.62 -16.19 13.67
CA VAL A 12 -4.02 -16.33 14.09
C VAL A 12 -4.95 -15.43 13.28
N LEU A 13 -4.57 -14.18 13.04
CA LEU A 13 -5.38 -13.22 12.29
C LEU A 13 -5.50 -13.60 10.82
N SER A 14 -4.40 -14.02 10.18
CA SER A 14 -4.41 -14.49 8.80
C SER A 14 -5.36 -15.69 8.63
N HIS A 15 -5.26 -16.66 9.53
CA HIS A 15 -6.15 -17.82 9.53
C HIS A 15 -7.61 -17.45 9.78
N ALA A 16 -7.88 -16.51 10.69
CA ALA A 16 -9.23 -16.02 10.94
C ALA A 16 -9.84 -15.33 9.70
N ALA A 17 -9.04 -14.57 8.95
CA ALA A 17 -9.50 -13.96 7.70
C ALA A 17 -9.86 -14.99 6.63
N ASP A 18 -9.15 -16.12 6.57
CA ASP A 18 -9.48 -17.23 5.68
C ASP A 18 -10.81 -17.91 6.07
N ILE A 19 -11.08 -18.05 7.37
CA ILE A 19 -12.36 -18.57 7.87
C ILE A 19 -13.53 -17.64 7.50
N PHE A 20 -13.31 -16.32 7.58
CA PHE A 20 -14.34 -15.32 7.29
C PHE A 20 -14.43 -14.93 5.81
N CYS A 21 -13.74 -15.60 4.89
CA CYS A 21 -13.56 -15.15 3.49
C CYS A 21 -14.85 -14.82 2.72
N ARG A 22 -16.01 -15.35 3.12
CA ARG A 22 -17.33 -15.04 2.53
C ARG A 22 -18.01 -13.78 3.08
N ASP A 23 -17.50 -13.25 4.19
CA ASP A 23 -17.91 -12.01 4.83
C ASP A 23 -16.78 -10.99 4.62
N ALA A 24 -16.77 -10.38 3.44
CA ALA A 24 -15.69 -9.48 3.02
C ALA A 24 -15.45 -8.34 4.02
N PRO A 25 -16.47 -7.60 4.51
CA PRO A 25 -16.25 -6.55 5.51
C PRO A 25 -15.56 -7.07 6.78
N ARG A 26 -15.94 -8.25 7.27
CA ARG A 26 -15.31 -8.84 8.46
C ARG A 26 -13.89 -9.31 8.19
N SER A 27 -13.64 -9.94 7.05
CA SER A 27 -12.29 -10.35 6.66
C SER A 27 -11.37 -9.15 6.48
N MET A 28 -11.84 -8.07 5.86
CA MET A 28 -11.11 -6.81 5.73
C MET A 28 -10.67 -6.26 7.09
N HIS A 29 -11.61 -6.19 8.06
CA HIS A 29 -11.29 -5.74 9.41
C HIS A 29 -10.20 -6.59 10.10
N VAL A 30 -10.22 -7.91 9.90
CA VAL A 30 -9.20 -8.82 10.46
C VAL A 30 -7.86 -8.64 9.74
N LEU A 31 -7.87 -8.54 8.42
CA LEU A 31 -6.67 -8.32 7.61
C LEU A 31 -5.99 -6.99 7.94
N PHE A 32 -6.74 -5.91 8.19
CA PHE A 32 -6.15 -4.65 8.66
C PHE A 32 -5.41 -4.78 9.99
N LYS A 33 -5.91 -5.62 10.91
CA LYS A 33 -5.19 -5.90 12.16
C LYS A 33 -3.91 -6.71 11.90
N CYS A 34 -3.98 -7.68 11.00
CA CYS A 34 -2.82 -8.47 10.56
C CYS A 34 -1.73 -7.55 9.97
N MET A 35 -2.11 -6.71 9.01
CA MET A 35 -1.23 -5.72 8.39
C MET A 35 -0.60 -4.79 9.43
N LYS A 36 -1.37 -4.31 10.43
CA LYS A 36 -0.80 -3.48 11.50
C LYS A 36 0.27 -4.22 12.30
N CYS A 37 0.05 -5.49 12.63
CA CYS A 37 1.08 -6.31 13.29
C CYS A 37 2.35 -6.42 12.43
N GLN A 38 2.20 -6.65 11.13
CA GLN A 38 3.32 -6.72 10.18
C GLN A 38 4.09 -5.39 10.10
N LEU A 39 3.38 -4.26 10.06
CA LEU A 39 4.00 -2.93 10.11
C LEU A 39 4.79 -2.72 11.43
N PHE A 40 4.25 -3.16 12.57
CA PHE A 40 4.95 -3.05 13.86
C PHE A 40 6.21 -3.92 13.93
N THR A 41 6.22 -5.06 13.23
CA THR A 41 7.40 -5.92 13.13
C THR A 41 8.33 -5.53 11.96
N ARG A 42 8.02 -4.46 11.22
CA ARG A 42 8.72 -4.02 10.00
C ARG A 42 8.77 -5.10 8.90
N ASP A 43 7.78 -5.99 8.89
CA ASP A 43 7.57 -6.96 7.82
C ASP A 43 6.81 -6.28 6.67
N TYR A 44 7.50 -5.40 5.94
CA TYR A 44 6.91 -4.65 4.82
C TYR A 44 6.46 -5.56 3.65
N PRO A 45 7.22 -6.59 3.24
CA PRO A 45 6.75 -7.53 2.23
C PRO A 45 5.49 -8.29 2.68
N GLY A 46 5.42 -8.73 3.94
CA GLY A 46 4.23 -9.37 4.50
C GLY A 46 3.03 -8.42 4.55
N ALA A 47 3.23 -7.18 4.98
CA ALA A 47 2.20 -6.15 4.97
C ALA A 47 1.67 -5.88 3.55
N LEU A 48 2.55 -5.80 2.56
CA LEU A 48 2.20 -5.60 1.15
C LEU A 48 1.36 -6.76 0.61
N ASN A 49 1.75 -8.00 0.89
CA ASN A 49 0.95 -9.17 0.53
C ASN A 49 -0.45 -9.15 1.16
N THR A 50 -0.57 -8.71 2.42
CA THR A 50 -1.87 -8.55 3.07
C THR A 50 -2.73 -7.47 2.39
N ILE A 51 -2.13 -6.35 1.96
CA ILE A 51 -2.80 -5.31 1.16
C ILE A 51 -3.31 -5.87 -0.17
N LEU A 52 -2.47 -6.57 -0.94
CA LEU A 52 -2.87 -7.18 -2.22
C LEU A 52 -4.00 -8.20 -2.04
N LYS A 53 -3.97 -8.97 -0.94
CA LYS A 53 -5.05 -9.88 -0.56
C LYS A 53 -6.35 -9.14 -0.28
N MET A 54 -6.31 -8.01 0.42
CA MET A 54 -7.48 -7.16 0.64
C MET A 54 -8.07 -6.61 -0.67
N GLN A 55 -7.23 -6.15 -1.60
CA GLN A 55 -7.69 -5.68 -2.93
C GLN A 55 -8.39 -6.80 -3.71
N THR A 56 -7.78 -7.99 -3.73
CA THR A 56 -8.37 -9.17 -4.39
C THR A 56 -9.70 -9.55 -3.74
N LEU A 57 -9.78 -9.51 -2.41
CA LEU A 57 -10.98 -9.83 -1.66
C LEU A 57 -12.13 -8.87 -1.99
N ILE A 58 -11.87 -7.55 -2.05
CA ILE A 58 -12.89 -6.56 -2.41
C ILE A 58 -13.39 -6.81 -3.84
N GLN A 59 -12.47 -7.05 -4.78
CA GLN A 59 -12.83 -7.31 -6.18
C GLN A 59 -13.73 -8.56 -6.29
N ASP A 60 -13.33 -9.67 -5.68
CA ASP A 60 -14.12 -10.90 -5.67
C ASP A 60 -15.47 -10.70 -4.96
N ALA A 61 -15.51 -9.99 -3.83
CA ALA A 61 -16.75 -9.71 -3.12
C ALA A 61 -17.76 -8.93 -3.99
N CYS A 62 -17.30 -7.96 -4.77
CA CYS A 62 -18.15 -7.20 -5.69
C CYS A 62 -18.61 -8.06 -6.88
N GLU A 63 -17.69 -8.83 -7.48
CA GLU A 63 -17.97 -9.64 -8.67
C GLU A 63 -18.86 -10.85 -8.39
N THR A 64 -18.66 -11.53 -7.25
CA THR A 64 -19.24 -12.86 -7.00
C THR A 64 -20.24 -12.90 -5.85
N HIS A 65 -20.16 -11.94 -4.91
CA HIS A 65 -21.02 -11.92 -3.72
C HIS A 65 -22.02 -10.74 -3.70
N GLY A 66 -22.02 -9.90 -4.74
CA GLY A 66 -22.98 -8.82 -4.92
C GLY A 66 -22.84 -7.66 -3.94
N TYR A 67 -21.64 -7.47 -3.38
CA TYR A 67 -21.35 -6.26 -2.62
C TYR A 67 -21.19 -5.06 -3.56
N GLU A 68 -21.70 -3.91 -3.13
CA GLU A 68 -21.48 -2.63 -3.81
C GLU A 68 -20.09 -2.07 -3.45
N ILE A 69 -19.39 -1.50 -4.43
CA ILE A 69 -18.02 -0.97 -4.25
C ILE A 69 -17.99 0.19 -3.24
N GLU A 70 -19.09 0.93 -3.13
CA GLU A 70 -19.31 2.04 -2.21
C GLU A 70 -19.11 1.64 -0.75
N LEU A 71 -19.35 0.37 -0.41
CA LEU A 71 -19.15 -0.15 0.94
C LEU A 71 -17.66 -0.14 1.35
N PHE A 72 -16.75 -0.17 0.37
CA PHE A 72 -15.32 -0.33 0.60
C PHE A 72 -14.50 0.91 0.23
N LEU A 73 -15.11 2.05 -0.13
CA LEU A 73 -14.36 3.21 -0.63
C LEU A 73 -13.30 3.72 0.36
N ASP A 74 -13.66 3.89 1.62
CA ASP A 74 -12.73 4.32 2.67
C ASP A 74 -11.57 3.31 2.84
N ASP A 75 -11.89 2.02 2.79
CA ASP A 75 -10.90 0.95 2.88
C ASP A 75 -9.98 0.94 1.65
N LEU A 76 -10.54 1.11 0.44
CA LEU A 76 -9.80 1.18 -0.81
C LEU A 76 -8.84 2.35 -0.85
N HIS A 77 -9.26 3.54 -0.43
CA HIS A 77 -8.37 4.70 -0.32
C HIS A 77 -7.20 4.41 0.60
N ARG A 78 -7.49 3.87 1.78
CA ARG A 78 -6.46 3.55 2.76
C ARG A 78 -5.49 2.49 2.26
N ILE A 79 -6.01 1.45 1.62
CA ILE A 79 -5.26 0.33 1.06
C ILE A 79 -4.36 0.81 -0.07
N GLU A 80 -4.86 1.66 -0.95
CA GLU A 80 -4.09 2.14 -2.10
C GLU A 80 -2.92 3.01 -1.65
N VAL A 81 -3.13 3.90 -0.67
CA VAL A 81 -2.03 4.67 -0.08
C VAL A 81 -0.99 3.75 0.57
N PHE A 82 -1.43 2.73 1.33
CA PHE A 82 -0.49 1.73 1.88
C PHE A 82 0.24 0.95 0.78
N ARG A 83 -0.46 0.56 -0.29
CA ARG A 83 0.12 -0.19 -1.41
C ARG A 83 1.25 0.61 -2.02
N VAL A 84 1.00 1.87 -2.39
CA VAL A 84 2.03 2.75 -2.95
C VAL A 84 3.23 2.83 -2.01
N LEU A 85 3.02 3.20 -0.75
CA LEU A 85 4.12 3.35 0.22
C LEU A 85 4.91 2.05 0.43
N LEU A 86 4.23 0.91 0.56
CA LEU A 86 4.86 -0.38 0.79
C LEU A 86 5.62 -0.87 -0.46
N VAL A 87 5.11 -0.63 -1.66
CA VAL A 87 5.85 -0.92 -2.91
C VAL A 87 7.15 -0.12 -2.95
N LEU A 88 7.10 1.18 -2.66
CA LEU A 88 8.30 2.03 -2.58
C LEU A 88 9.25 1.61 -1.44
N THR A 89 8.77 0.87 -0.44
CA THR A 89 9.62 0.35 0.64
C THR A 89 10.29 -0.97 0.26
N VAL A 90 9.61 -1.82 -0.51
CA VAL A 90 10.05 -3.18 -0.85
C VAL A 90 10.91 -3.20 -2.12
N LEU A 91 10.65 -2.30 -3.07
CA LEU A 91 11.38 -2.23 -4.33
C LEU A 91 12.37 -1.06 -4.36
N PRO A 92 13.56 -1.24 -4.94
CA PRO A 92 14.50 -0.14 -5.12
C PRO A 92 13.97 0.89 -6.14
N PRO A 93 14.44 2.17 -6.08
CA PRO A 93 14.01 3.26 -6.98
C PRO A 93 13.97 2.94 -8.47
N LYS A 94 14.97 2.19 -8.96
CA LYS A 94 15.15 1.87 -10.37
C LYS A 94 14.59 0.49 -10.76
N SER A 95 13.75 -0.12 -9.92
CA SER A 95 13.15 -1.42 -10.24
C SER A 95 12.23 -1.32 -11.45
N GLU A 96 12.42 -2.22 -12.43
CA GLU A 96 11.54 -2.34 -13.59
C GLU A 96 10.11 -2.75 -13.19
N GLU A 97 9.94 -3.43 -12.05
CA GLU A 97 8.63 -3.84 -11.52
C GLU A 97 7.72 -2.65 -11.16
N LEU A 98 8.30 -1.46 -10.88
CA LEU A 98 7.53 -0.24 -10.62
C LEU A 98 6.75 0.24 -11.85
N VAL A 99 7.25 -0.05 -13.06
CA VAL A 99 6.70 0.44 -14.34
C VAL A 99 6.17 -0.71 -15.21
N GLY A 100 6.22 -1.95 -14.72
CA GLY A 100 5.68 -3.13 -15.41
C GLY A 100 4.16 -3.26 -15.32
N ASP A 101 3.63 -4.44 -15.68
CA ASP A 101 2.20 -4.76 -15.65
C ASP A 101 1.79 -5.64 -14.44
N GLY A 102 2.68 -5.79 -13.45
CA GLY A 102 2.47 -6.63 -12.27
C GLY A 102 1.62 -5.98 -11.17
N GLN A 103 1.27 -6.76 -10.14
CA GLN A 103 0.52 -6.25 -8.97
C GLN A 103 1.29 -5.18 -8.16
N LEU A 104 2.62 -5.15 -8.31
CA LEU A 104 3.51 -4.15 -7.71
C LEU A 104 3.65 -2.89 -8.57
N SER A 105 3.06 -2.86 -9.76
CA SER A 105 3.16 -1.74 -10.68
C SER A 105 2.56 -0.47 -10.07
N LEU A 106 3.28 0.64 -10.27
CA LEU A 106 2.85 1.99 -10.00
C LEU A 106 2.76 2.82 -11.29
N LEU A 107 2.64 2.17 -12.47
CA LEU A 107 2.55 2.83 -13.77
C LEU A 107 1.44 3.88 -13.84
N ALA A 108 0.33 3.68 -13.12
CA ALA A 108 -0.76 4.65 -13.06
C ALA A 108 -0.37 5.98 -12.36
N TYR A 109 0.75 5.99 -11.65
CA TYR A 109 1.33 7.15 -10.97
C TYR A 109 2.56 7.70 -11.71
N THR A 110 2.84 7.25 -12.94
CA THR A 110 3.94 7.79 -13.77
C THR A 110 3.39 8.60 -14.94
N ASP A 111 4.29 9.24 -15.70
CA ASP A 111 3.95 9.96 -16.92
C ASP A 111 3.42 9.04 -18.04
N ASP A 112 3.78 7.76 -17.98
CA ASP A 112 3.40 6.73 -18.94
C ASP A 112 2.04 6.07 -18.64
N ALA A 113 1.25 6.64 -17.73
CA ALA A 113 -0.09 6.17 -17.41
C ALA A 113 -0.97 6.17 -18.67
N LYS A 114 -1.04 5.02 -19.35
CA LYS A 114 -1.99 4.79 -20.43
C LYS A 114 -3.37 4.75 -19.82
N GLU A 115 -4.31 5.53 -20.34
CA GLU A 115 -5.73 5.43 -20.01
C GLU A 115 -6.23 4.01 -20.33
N SER A 116 -6.10 3.09 -19.38
CA SER A 116 -6.60 1.73 -19.51
C SER A 116 -8.04 1.70 -19.01
N ALA A 117 -8.94 1.14 -19.83
CA ALA A 117 -10.39 1.21 -19.66
C ALA A 117 -10.99 0.32 -18.54
N LYS A 118 -10.24 0.04 -17.47
CA LYS A 118 -10.78 -0.59 -16.25
C LYS A 118 -10.85 0.47 -15.17
N THR A 119 -12.01 0.55 -14.51
CA THR A 119 -12.20 1.43 -13.36
C THR A 119 -11.13 1.10 -12.32
N SER A 120 -10.17 2.00 -12.18
CA SER A 120 -9.06 1.87 -11.25
C SER A 120 -9.51 2.38 -9.88
N VAL A 121 -8.93 1.88 -8.79
CA VAL A 121 -9.15 2.45 -7.45
C VAL A 121 -8.87 3.97 -7.45
N ILE A 122 -7.94 4.41 -8.31
CA ILE A 122 -7.57 5.81 -8.55
C ILE A 122 -8.77 6.66 -8.99
N ASP A 123 -9.72 6.09 -9.74
CA ASP A 123 -10.89 6.83 -10.25
C ASP A 123 -11.83 7.27 -9.11
N TYR A 124 -11.75 6.58 -7.97
CA TYR A 124 -12.52 6.89 -6.77
C TYR A 124 -11.74 7.74 -5.76
N MET A 125 -10.47 8.04 -6.01
CA MET A 125 -9.62 8.79 -5.09
C MET A 125 -9.71 10.30 -5.29
N ASP A 126 -9.40 11.04 -4.24
CA ASP A 126 -9.24 12.49 -4.32
C ASP A 126 -8.11 12.87 -5.29
N ARG A 127 -8.37 13.85 -6.15
CA ARG A 127 -7.41 14.25 -7.21
C ARG A 127 -6.11 14.81 -6.66
N ASP A 128 -6.17 15.56 -5.56
CA ASP A 128 -4.97 16.12 -4.94
C ASP A 128 -4.14 15.01 -4.32
N LEU A 129 -4.78 14.02 -3.68
CA LEU A 129 -4.10 12.82 -3.18
C LEU A 129 -3.41 12.04 -4.31
N VAL A 130 -4.09 11.78 -5.42
CA VAL A 130 -3.50 11.06 -6.56
C VAL A 130 -2.31 11.81 -7.13
N LEU A 131 -2.42 13.13 -7.27
CA LEU A 131 -1.33 13.98 -7.75
C LEU A 131 -0.10 13.92 -6.81
N LEU A 132 -0.33 14.00 -5.49
CA LEU A 132 0.75 13.91 -4.51
C LEU A 132 1.40 12.51 -4.50
N LEU A 133 0.63 11.44 -4.63
CA LEU A 133 1.19 10.08 -4.77
C LEU A 133 2.02 9.94 -6.04
N ARG A 134 1.58 10.52 -7.17
CA ARG A 134 2.36 10.60 -8.42
C ARG A 134 3.67 11.35 -8.23
N SER A 135 3.64 12.55 -7.65
CA SER A 135 4.85 13.30 -7.34
C SER A 135 5.81 12.50 -6.45
N LEU A 136 5.28 11.77 -5.46
CA LEU A 136 6.07 10.96 -4.55
C LEU A 136 6.78 9.81 -5.28
N VAL A 137 6.04 9.08 -6.13
CA VAL A 137 6.57 7.97 -6.95
C VAL A 137 7.65 8.47 -7.91
N MET A 138 7.41 9.59 -8.60
CA MET A 138 8.39 10.17 -9.52
C MET A 138 9.67 10.62 -8.81
N SER A 139 9.54 11.34 -7.69
CA SER A 139 10.70 11.73 -6.88
C SER A 139 11.47 10.53 -6.35
N TYR A 140 10.78 9.45 -5.98
CA TYR A 140 11.40 8.20 -5.58
C TYR A 140 12.23 7.60 -6.73
N GLN A 141 11.64 7.43 -7.92
CA GLN A 141 12.31 6.86 -9.08
C GLN A 141 13.52 7.66 -9.56
N LEU A 142 13.45 8.99 -9.44
CA LEU A 142 14.53 9.92 -9.78
C LEU A 142 15.58 10.03 -8.67
N GLU A 143 15.38 9.36 -7.53
CA GLU A 143 16.20 9.50 -6.32
C GLU A 143 16.33 10.98 -5.86
N ASP A 144 15.31 11.79 -6.14
CA ASP A 144 15.22 13.19 -5.73
C ASP A 144 14.69 13.31 -4.29
N VAL A 145 15.61 13.25 -3.33
CA VAL A 145 15.32 13.33 -1.90
C VAL A 145 14.56 14.61 -1.53
N ASN A 146 14.90 15.75 -2.14
CA ASN A 146 14.26 17.03 -1.81
C ASN A 146 12.81 17.08 -2.31
N GLY A 147 12.59 16.62 -3.55
CA GLY A 147 11.25 16.48 -4.11
C GLY A 147 10.39 15.49 -3.32
N PHE A 148 10.98 14.39 -2.88
CA PHE A 148 10.31 13.39 -2.05
C PHE A 148 9.92 13.97 -0.68
N GLU A 149 10.83 14.66 0.01
CA GLU A 149 10.57 15.26 1.33
C GLU A 149 9.48 16.36 1.27
N LEU A 150 9.53 17.22 0.25
CA LEU A 150 8.52 18.24 0.02
C LEU A 150 7.14 17.59 -0.20
N THR A 151 7.08 16.59 -1.07
CA THR A 151 5.84 15.87 -1.36
C THR A 151 5.32 15.12 -0.12
N ALA A 152 6.20 14.47 0.64
CA ALA A 152 5.87 13.79 1.89
C ALA A 152 5.28 14.76 2.94
N THR A 153 5.73 16.01 2.95
CA THR A 153 5.18 17.07 3.81
C THR A 153 3.78 17.48 3.36
N LEU A 154 3.56 17.64 2.06
CA LEU A 154 2.25 17.98 1.50
C LEU A 154 1.23 16.84 1.64
N LEU A 155 1.69 15.60 1.67
CA LEU A 155 0.83 14.41 1.82
C LEU A 155 0.28 14.23 3.24
N GLN A 156 0.86 14.88 4.26
CA GLN A 156 0.49 14.71 5.68
C GLN A 156 -1.01 14.77 6.01
N PRO A 157 -1.83 15.65 5.41
CA PRO A 157 -3.28 15.71 5.68
C PRO A 157 -4.03 14.44 5.25
N TYR A 158 -3.49 13.70 4.27
CA TYR A 158 -4.13 12.53 3.66
C TYR A 158 -3.69 11.20 4.29
N VAL A 159 -2.59 11.20 5.07
CA VAL A 159 -2.02 9.99 5.64
C VAL A 159 -2.31 9.86 7.13
N ASP A 160 -2.69 8.64 7.53
CA ASP A 160 -2.83 8.26 8.93
C ASP A 160 -1.47 8.06 9.60
N TYR A 161 -1.48 7.88 10.93
CA TYR A 161 -0.26 7.70 11.71
C TYR A 161 0.63 6.53 11.27
N ALA A 162 0.04 5.42 10.82
CA ALA A 162 0.79 4.25 10.38
C ALA A 162 1.40 4.48 8.99
N GLN A 163 0.65 5.10 8.07
CA GLN A 163 1.15 5.49 6.75
C GLN A 163 2.30 6.50 6.87
N ARG A 164 2.19 7.48 7.78
CA ARG A 164 3.27 8.43 8.07
C ARG A 164 4.56 7.75 8.51
N LYS A 165 4.47 6.70 9.33
CA LYS A 165 5.67 5.95 9.74
C LYS A 165 6.35 5.27 8.58
N VAL A 166 5.59 4.61 7.70
CA VAL A 166 6.15 3.97 6.50
C VAL A 166 6.80 5.04 5.61
N LEU A 167 6.13 6.18 5.39
CA LEU A 167 6.66 7.30 4.62
C LEU A 167 7.99 7.84 5.18
N CYS A 168 8.09 7.98 6.50
CA CYS A 168 9.35 8.38 7.16
C CYS A 168 10.45 7.33 7.01
N ASP A 169 10.12 6.04 7.08
CA ASP A 169 11.09 4.95 6.90
C ASP A 169 11.62 4.94 5.45
N ILE A 170 10.78 5.19 4.43
CA ILE A 170 11.23 5.36 3.03
C ILE A 170 12.20 6.54 2.89
N LEU A 171 11.83 7.71 3.42
CA LEU A 171 12.70 8.90 3.36
C LEU A 171 14.04 8.65 4.05
N THR A 172 14.03 7.96 5.19
CA THR A 172 15.26 7.59 5.90
C THR A 172 16.15 6.70 5.05
N ASN A 173 15.57 5.70 4.37
CA ASN A 173 16.31 4.80 3.48
C ASN A 173 16.83 5.51 2.22
N LEU A 174 16.14 6.52 1.70
CA LEU A 174 16.63 7.33 0.58
C LEU A 174 17.85 8.18 0.97
N ILE A 175 17.84 8.75 2.18
CA ILE A 175 18.96 9.56 2.70
C ILE A 175 20.14 8.67 3.10
N HIS A 176 19.83 7.50 3.66
CA HIS A 176 20.78 6.53 4.19
C HIS A 176 20.50 5.15 3.59
N PRO A 177 20.89 4.90 2.34
CA PRO A 177 20.67 3.60 1.71
C PRO A 177 21.39 2.50 2.51
N PRO A 178 20.75 1.34 2.75
CA PRO A 178 21.40 0.24 3.44
C PRO A 178 22.62 -0.25 2.64
N ASP A 179 23.69 -0.61 3.34
CA ASP A 179 25.00 -0.97 2.76
C ASP A 179 24.96 -2.18 1.78
N ASP A 180 23.82 -2.89 1.67
CA ASP A 180 23.65 -4.11 0.87
C ASP A 180 23.25 -3.86 -0.61
N THR A 181 23.25 -2.62 -1.10
CA THR A 181 22.92 -2.30 -2.52
C THR A 181 24.13 -1.97 -3.42
N LEU A 182 25.30 -2.57 -3.18
CA LEU A 182 26.47 -2.52 -4.09
C LEU A 182 26.73 -3.86 -4.79
#